data_AF-A0AAE6ZNH3-F1
#
_entry.id   AF-A0AAE6ZNH3-F1
#
_cell.length_a   1.000
_cell.length_b   1.000
_cell.length_c   1.000
_cell.angle_alpha   90.00
_cell.angle_beta   90.00
_cell.angle_gamma   90.00
#
_symmetry.space_group_name_H-M   'P 1'
#
loop_
_entity.id
_entity.type
_entity.pdbx_description
1 polymer ?
#
loop_
_entity_poly.entity_id
_entity_poly.type
_entity_poly.pdbx_seq_one_letter_code
_entity_poly.pdbx_strand_id
1 'polypeptide(L)' 'MKRFWQQILRYFYIGKGDPNAPKTRYVAMMHGMNRISIIVFLIALIILIVRLIRKH' A
#
# COMPACT_ATOMS: atom_id res chain seq x y z
N MET A 1 -7.74 14.88 15.16
CA MET A 1 -8.42 14.00 14.17
C MET A 1 -7.81 14.15 12.77
N LYS A 2 -6.51 13.85 12.57
CA LYS A 2 -5.84 13.88 11.26
C LYS A 2 -5.12 12.55 10.94
N ARG A 3 -5.50 11.46 11.59
CA ARG A 3 -4.78 10.17 11.51
C ARG A 3 -5.26 9.29 10.36
N PHE A 4 -6.56 9.26 10.07
CA PHE A 4 -7.13 8.34 9.09
C PHE A 4 -6.74 8.68 7.64
N TRP A 5 -6.97 9.94 7.23
CA TRP A 5 -6.59 10.41 5.89
C TRP A 5 -5.09 10.36 5.64
N GLN A 6 -4.26 10.65 6.66
CA GLN A 6 -2.82 10.51 6.52
C GLN A 6 -2.37 9.06 6.47
N GLN A 7 -3.03 8.14 7.16
CA GLN A 7 -2.79 6.70 7.01
C GLN A 7 -3.11 6.24 5.59
N ILE A 8 -4.24 6.67 5.02
CA ILE A 8 -4.61 6.37 3.64
C ILE A 8 -3.57 6.94 2.66
N LEU A 9 -3.21 8.22 2.79
CA LEU A 9 -2.20 8.87 1.93
C LEU A 9 -0.80 8.22 2.04
N ARG A 10 -0.44 7.75 3.24
CA ARG A 10 0.81 7.03 3.51
C ARG A 10 0.73 5.59 2.99
N TYR A 11 -0.48 5.02 2.88
CA TYR A 11 -0.72 3.74 2.20
C TYR A 11 -0.60 3.87 0.67
N PHE A 12 -1.22 4.91 0.10
CA PHE A 12 -1.22 5.19 -1.33
C PHE A 12 0.03 5.94 -1.82
N TYR A 13 1.04 6.15 -0.96
CA TYR A 13 2.30 6.81 -1.32
C TYR A 13 2.19 8.29 -1.78
N ILE A 14 1.03 8.94 -1.63
CA ILE A 14 0.77 10.32 -2.10
C ILE A 14 1.09 11.36 -1.00
N GLY A 15 1.30 10.94 0.24
CA GLY A 15 1.63 11.85 1.35
C GLY A 15 3.13 12.18 1.45
N LYS A 16 3.47 13.47 1.67
CA LYS A 16 4.80 13.88 2.15
C LYS A 16 5.12 13.10 3.43
N GLY A 17 6.26 12.40 3.43
CA GLY A 17 6.79 11.74 4.64
C GLY A 17 7.00 12.77 5.75
N ASP A 18 6.74 12.36 6.99
CA ASP A 18 6.94 13.23 8.15
C ASP A 18 8.38 13.78 8.15
N PRO A 19 8.59 15.12 8.13
CA PRO A 19 9.94 15.69 8.11
C PRO A 19 10.72 15.40 9.40
N ASN A 20 10.01 15.10 10.49
CA ASN A 20 10.58 14.69 11.78
C ASN A 20 10.68 13.17 11.95
N ALA A 21 10.33 12.37 10.94
CA ALA A 21 10.44 10.93 11.05
C ALA A 21 11.92 10.52 11.12
N PRO A 22 12.29 9.59 12.02
CA PRO A 22 13.64 9.07 12.05
C PRO A 22 13.96 8.43 10.69
N LYS A 23 14.98 8.93 10.01
CA LYS A 23 15.46 8.40 8.72
C LYS A 23 16.22 7.08 8.94
N THR A 24 15.57 6.10 9.57
CA THR A 24 16.15 4.77 9.80
C THR A 24 15.73 3.82 8.69
N ARG A 25 16.58 2.83 8.38
CA ARG A 25 16.28 1.77 7.39
C ARG A 25 14.95 1.07 7.66
N TYR A 26 14.54 0.98 8.92
CA TYR A 26 13.28 0.37 9.35
C TYR A 26 12.05 1.11 8.82
N VAL A 27 12.07 2.45 8.75
CA VAL A 27 10.95 3.24 8.21
C VAL A 27 10.83 3.05 6.69
N ALA A 28 11.95 2.98 5.98
CA ALA A 28 11.97 2.67 4.54
C ALA A 28 11.48 1.23 4.26
N MET A 29 11.85 0.26 5.12
CA MET A 29 11.37 -1.13 5.04
C MET A 29 9.87 -1.24 5.30
N MET A 30 9.33 -0.54 6.30
CA MET A 30 7.88 -0.46 6.52
C MET A 30 7.13 0.05 5.28
N HIS A 31 7.70 1.03 4.59
CA HIS A 31 7.12 1.55 3.36
C HIS A 31 7.21 0.53 2.22
N GLY A 32 8.33 -0.19 2.09
CA GLY A 32 8.50 -1.28 1.13
C GLY A 32 7.48 -2.41 1.32
N MET A 33 7.24 -2.83 2.57
CA MET A 33 6.24 -3.85 2.91
C MET A 33 4.83 -3.45 2.45
N ASN A 34 4.48 -2.16 2.54
CA ASN A 34 3.20 -1.65 2.07
C ASN A 34 3.06 -1.62 0.54
N ARG A 35 4.17 -1.54 -0.21
CA ARG A 35 4.14 -1.68 -1.68
C ARG A 35 3.86 -3.12 -2.09
N ILE A 36 4.50 -4.06 -1.41
CA ILE A 36 4.36 -5.49 -1.68
C ILE A 36 2.92 -5.93 -1.41
N SER A 37 2.30 -5.48 -0.31
CA SER A 37 0.89 -5.82 0.00
C SER A 37 -0.08 -5.38 -1.10
N ILE A 38 0.08 -4.17 -1.65
CA ILE A 38 -0.75 -3.67 -2.76
C ILE A 38 -0.53 -4.50 -4.04
N ILE A 39 0.72 -4.84 -4.38
CA ILE A 39 1.03 -5.64 -5.57
C ILE A 39 0.39 -7.03 -5.46
N VAL A 40 0.54 -7.71 -4.31
CA VAL A 40 -0.07 -9.03 -4.07
C VAL A 40 -1.59 -8.95 -4.12
N PHE A 41 -2.19 -7.91 -3.54
CA PHE A 41 -3.63 -7.68 -3.60
C PHE A 41 -4.13 -7.50 -5.04
N LEU A 42 -3.45 -6.68 -5.85
CA LEU A 42 -3.80 -6.48 -7.26
C LEU A 42 -3.66 -7.76 -8.07
N ILE A 43 -2.62 -8.57 -7.83
CA ILE A 43 -2.46 -9.88 -8.48
C ILE A 43 -3.64 -10.80 -8.12
N ALA A 44 -4.00 -10.89 -6.84
CA ALA A 44 -5.15 -11.68 -6.40
C ALA A 44 -6.47 -11.19 -7.04
N LEU A 45 -6.66 -9.87 -7.14
CA LEU A 45 -7.81 -9.26 -7.77
C LEU A 45 -7.89 -9.60 -9.27
N ILE A 46 -6.76 -9.53 -9.99
CA ILE A 46 -6.68 -9.93 -11.40
C ILE A 46 -7.04 -11.41 -11.57
N ILE A 47 -6.47 -12.29 -10.73
CA ILE A 47 -6.79 -13.72 -10.75
C ILE A 47 -8.28 -13.96 -10.52
N LEU A 48 -8.88 -13.26 -9.55
CA LEU A 48 -10.31 -13.36 -9.25
C LEU A 48 -11.16 -12.94 -10.45
N ILE A 49 -10.86 -11.79 -11.06
CA ILE A 49 -11.58 -11.27 -12.23
C ILE A 49 -11.47 -12.24 -13.41
N VAL A 50 -10.26 -12.73 -13.71
CA VAL A 50 -10.03 -13.71 -14.78
C VAL A 50 -10.82 -15.00 -14.51
N ARG A 51 -10.85 -15.48 -13.26
CA ARG A 51 -11.64 -16.65 -12.88
C ARG A 51 -13.14 -16.43 -13.05
N LEU A 52 -13.62 -15.23 -12.73
CA LEU A 52 -15.03 -14.88 -12.80
C LEU A 52 -15.50 -14.76 -14.26
N ILE A 53 -14.71 -14.11 -15.11
CA ILE A 53 -14.98 -13.99 -16.55
C ILE A 53 -14.90 -15.34 -17.26
N ARG A 54 -13.94 -16.21 -16.90
CA ARG A 54 -13.77 -17.53 -17.55
C ARG A 54 -14.80 -18.57 -17.10
N LYS A 55 -15.53 -18.34 -16.00
CA LYS A 55 -16.58 -19.23 -15.48
C LYS A 55 -17.98 -18.83 -15.99
N HIS A 56 -18.15 -17.62 -16.52
CA HIS A 56 -19.28 -17.25 -17.38
C HIS A 56 -18.99 -17.64 -18.82
#